data_AF-A0A2K3KQ69-F1
#
_entry.id   AF-A0A2K3KQ69-F1
#
_cell.length_a   1.000
_cell.length_b   1.000
_cell.length_c   1.000
_cell.angle_alpha   90.00
_cell.angle_beta   90.00
_cell.angle_gamma   90.00
#
_symmetry.space_group_name_H-M   'P 1'
#
loop_
_entity.id
_entity.type
_entity.pdbx_description
1 polymer ?
#
loop_
_entity_poly.entity_id
_entity_poly.type
_entity_poly.pdbx_seq_one_letter_code
_entity_poly.pdbx_strand_id
1 'polypeptide(L)'
;MDKEGGFVTRPPLLDGSNYDYWKSRMMAFLKSMDSKTWKAVLKGWDPPVIVDKEGKSTLELKPEEEWSKEEDALALANSRAL
;
A
#
# COMPACT_ATOMS: atom_id res chain seq x y z
N MET A 1 2.41 31.76 -2.97
CA MET A 1 2.88 30.38 -3.21
C MET A 1 3.28 29.83 -1.85
N ASP A 2 2.31 29.30 -1.14
CA ASP A 2 2.51 28.78 0.20
C ASP A 2 3.36 27.51 0.13
N LYS A 3 4.61 27.63 0.57
CA LYS A 3 5.47 26.48 0.85
C LYS A 3 4.88 25.79 2.08
N GLU A 4 4.05 24.77 1.86
CA GLU A 4 3.51 23.90 2.92
C GLU A 4 4.67 23.19 3.65
N GLY A 5 5.21 23.88 4.64
CA GLY A 5 6.09 23.32 5.65
C GLY A 5 5.31 22.41 6.59
N GLY A 6 5.97 21.33 7.01
CA GLY A 6 5.81 20.80 8.37
C GLY A 6 4.82 19.67 8.61
N PHE A 7 3.97 19.27 7.66
CA PHE A 7 2.98 18.22 7.93
C PHE A 7 3.32 16.91 7.23
N VAL A 8 3.66 15.90 8.03
CA VAL A 8 3.77 14.48 7.63
C VAL A 8 2.39 13.83 7.53
N THR A 9 1.32 14.62 7.60
CA THR A 9 -0.08 14.15 7.63
C THR A 9 -0.79 14.31 6.29
N ARG A 10 -0.15 14.94 5.30
CA ARG A 10 -0.66 15.07 3.94
C ARG A 10 0.32 14.45 2.94
N PRO A 11 -0.16 13.72 1.92
CA PRO A 11 0.71 13.20 0.88
C PRO A 11 1.39 14.37 0.14
N PRO A 12 2.70 14.33 -0.09
CA PRO A 12 3.38 15.37 -0.86
C PRO A 12 2.93 15.33 -2.33
N LEU A 13 2.61 16.49 -2.90
CA LEU A 13 2.27 16.62 -4.32
C LEU A 13 3.52 16.45 -5.20
N LEU A 14 3.42 15.65 -6.25
CA LEU A 14 4.45 15.57 -7.29
C LEU A 14 4.18 16.67 -8.32
N ASP A 15 4.96 17.75 -8.27
CA ASP A 15 4.81 18.92 -9.16
C ASP A 15 5.82 18.95 -10.34
N GLY A 16 6.61 17.87 -10.48
CA GLY A 16 7.66 17.76 -11.50
C GLY A 16 8.99 18.43 -11.11
N SER A 17 9.05 19.12 -9.97
CA SER A 17 10.30 19.64 -9.40
C SER A 17 10.89 18.67 -8.39
N ASN A 18 12.23 18.54 -8.39
CA ASN A 18 13.01 17.79 -7.39
C ASN A 18 12.40 16.44 -6.94
N TYR A 19 12.33 15.50 -7.89
CA TYR A 19 11.78 14.16 -7.66
C TYR A 19 12.38 13.45 -6.44
N ASP A 20 13.69 13.58 -6.20
CA ASP A 20 14.36 12.93 -5.06
C ASP A 20 13.87 13.45 -3.71
N TYR A 21 13.60 14.76 -3.62
CA TYR A 21 13.00 15.37 -2.44
C TYR A 21 11.56 14.90 -2.24
N TRP A 22 10.75 14.91 -3.31
CA TRP A 22 9.38 14.39 -3.27
C TRP A 22 9.35 12.92 -2.83
N LYS A 23 10.21 12.08 -3.42
CA LYS A 23 10.31 10.65 -3.11
C LYS A 23 10.66 10.45 -1.64
N SER A 24 11.63 11.19 -1.12
CA SER A 24 12.02 11.12 0.30
C SER A 24 10.87 11.50 1.23
N ARG A 25 10.10 12.54 0.90
CA ARG A 25 8.90 12.95 1.65
C ARG A 25 7.78 11.92 1.57
N MET A 26 7.53 11.34 0.40
CA MET A 26 6.50 10.32 0.20
C MET A 26 6.81 9.04 0.97
N MET A 27 8.08 8.60 0.95
CA MET A 27 8.53 7.46 1.77
C MET A 27 8.33 7.71 3.27
N ALA A 28 8.64 8.91 3.76
CA ALA A 28 8.44 9.28 5.16
C ALA A 28 6.94 9.34 5.53
N PHE A 29 6.11 9.89 4.64
CA PHE A 29 4.65 9.95 4.78
C PHE A 29 4.04 8.56 4.95
N LEU A 30 4.29 7.65 4.01
CA LEU A 30 3.75 6.28 4.04
C LEU A 30 4.23 5.48 5.26
N LYS A 31 5.49 5.64 5.66
CA LYS A 31 6.03 5.02 6.88
C LYS A 31 5.40 5.57 8.16
N SER A 32 5.01 6.84 8.16
CA SER A 32 4.35 7.46 9.32
C SER A 32 2.88 7.05 9.47
N MET A 33 2.21 6.68 8.37
CA MET A 33 0.83 6.17 8.40
C MET A 33 0.76 4.79 9.04
N ASP A 34 1.54 3.85 8.52
CA ASP A 34 1.61 2.49 9.03
C ASP A 34 2.77 1.71 8.36
N SER A 35 3.49 0.92 9.17
CA SER A 35 4.63 0.15 8.67
C SER A 35 4.24 -0.95 7.65
N LYS A 36 3.00 -1.47 7.69
CA LYS A 36 2.52 -2.46 6.71
C LYS A 36 2.20 -1.78 5.37
N THR A 37 1.73 -0.54 5.38
CA THR A 37 1.50 0.26 4.16
C THR A 37 2.80 0.44 3.36
N TRP A 38 3.90 0.82 4.01
CA TRP A 38 5.20 0.88 3.35
C TRP A 38 5.70 -0.50 2.85
N LYS A 39 5.44 -1.57 3.62
CA LYS A 39 5.77 -2.94 3.17
C LYS A 39 4.94 -3.36 1.94
N ALA A 40 3.68 -2.93 1.83
CA ALA A 40 2.83 -3.20 0.68
C ALA A 40 3.40 -2.54 -0.59
N VAL A 41 3.91 -1.30 -0.51
CA VAL A 41 4.63 -0.66 -1.63
C VAL A 41 5.86 -1.46 -2.07
N LEU A 42 6.65 -1.96 -1.10
CA LEU A 42 7.88 -2.68 -1.42
C LEU A 42 7.63 -4.09 -1.97
N LYS A 43 6.67 -4.81 -1.39
CA LYS A 43 6.38 -6.21 -1.75
C LYS A 43 5.41 -6.31 -2.93
N GLY A 44 4.60 -5.28 -3.15
CA GLY A 44 3.39 -5.39 -3.94
C GLY A 44 2.28 -6.09 -3.16
N TRP A 45 1.09 -6.11 -3.76
CA TRP A 45 -0.05 -6.86 -3.27
C TRP A 45 -0.59 -7.70 -4.42
N ASP A 46 -0.77 -8.99 -4.13
CA ASP A 46 -1.47 -9.93 -5.01
C ASP A 46 -2.83 -10.22 -4.39
N PRO A 47 -3.91 -10.22 -5.19
CA PRO A 47 -5.24 -10.53 -4.69
C PRO A 47 -5.29 -11.99 -4.20
N PRO A 48 -6.01 -12.28 -3.10
CA PRO A 48 -6.26 -13.64 -2.66
C PRO A 48 -6.88 -14.50 -3.75
N VAL A 49 -6.39 -15.72 -3.91
CA VAL A 49 -6.90 -16.72 -4.85
C VAL A 49 -7.44 -17.93 -4.11
N ILE A 50 -8.37 -18.65 -4.75
CA ILE A 50 -8.88 -19.91 -4.23
C ILE A 50 -7.75 -20.95 -4.25
N VAL A 51 -7.63 -21.71 -3.17
CA VAL A 51 -6.67 -22.81 -3.04
C VAL A 51 -7.44 -24.13 -3.17
N ASP A 52 -6.96 -25.01 -4.05
CA ASP A 52 -7.59 -26.31 -4.25
C ASP A 52 -7.37 -27.28 -3.07
N LYS A 53 -7.97 -28.46 -3.16
CA LYS A 53 -7.87 -29.50 -2.11
C LYS A 53 -6.45 -30.02 -1.90
N GLU A 54 -5.55 -29.81 -2.86
CA GLU A 54 -4.15 -30.23 -2.82
C GLU A 54 -3.24 -29.09 -2.31
N GLY A 55 -3.81 -27.94 -1.94
CA GLY A 55 -3.07 -26.80 -1.41
C GLY A 55 -2.46 -25.91 -2.49
N LYS A 56 -2.84 -26.08 -3.77
CA LYS A 56 -2.32 -25.29 -4.88
C LYS A 56 -3.23 -24.11 -5.20
N SER A 57 -2.62 -22.94 -5.41
CA SER A 57 -3.31 -21.74 -5.87
C SER A 57 -3.93 -21.96 -7.26
N THR A 58 -5.21 -21.61 -7.38
CA THR A 58 -5.92 -21.54 -8.66
C THR A 58 -5.73 -20.17 -9.32
N LEU A 59 -6.31 -20.00 -10.51
CA LEU A 59 -6.38 -18.69 -11.19
C LEU A 59 -7.62 -17.88 -10.78
N GLU A 60 -8.51 -18.46 -9.96
CA GLU A 60 -9.75 -17.82 -9.55
C GLU A 60 -9.50 -16.97 -8.30
N LEU A 61 -10.00 -15.72 -8.33
CA LEU A 61 -9.95 -14.85 -7.18
C LEU A 61 -10.89 -15.36 -6.09
N LYS A 62 -10.42 -15.30 -4.85
CA LYS A 62 -11.24 -15.62 -3.69
C LYS A 62 -12.24 -14.47 -3.46
N PRO A 63 -13.54 -14.77 -3.22
CA PRO A 63 -14.53 -13.75 -2.84
C PRO A 63 -14.09 -12.98 -1.59
N GLU A 64 -14.33 -11.66 -1.54
CA GLU A 64 -13.91 -10.80 -0.42
C GLU A 64 -14.51 -11.26 0.91
N GLU A 65 -15.71 -11.82 0.89
CA GLU A 65 -16.40 -12.34 2.08
C GLU A 65 -15.69 -13.55 2.70
N GLU A 66 -14.85 -14.23 1.93
CA GLU A 66 -14.07 -15.39 2.36
C GLU A 66 -12.62 -15.05 2.71
N TRP A 67 -12.24 -13.76 2.63
CA TRP A 67 -10.89 -13.34 2.95
C TRP A 67 -10.57 -13.57 4.43
N SER A 68 -9.35 -14.02 4.69
CA SER A 68 -8.83 -14.07 6.04
C SER A 68 -8.56 -12.66 6.57
N LYS A 69 -8.44 -12.53 7.90
CA LYS A 69 -8.05 -11.26 8.53
C LYS A 69 -6.71 -10.75 8.03
N GLU A 70 -5.80 -11.67 7.70
CA GLU A 70 -4.49 -11.35 7.15
C GLU A 70 -4.60 -10.83 5.71
N GLU A 71 -5.44 -11.45 4.89
CA GLU A 71 -5.74 -11.01 3.52
C GLU A 71 -6.37 -9.61 3.50
N ASP A 72 -7.38 -9.38 4.35
CA ASP A 72 -8.00 -8.06 4.57
C ASP A 72 -6.97 -7.00 5.00
N ALA A 73 -6.10 -7.35 5.95
CA ALA A 73 -5.09 -6.43 6.44
C ALA A 73 -4.06 -6.06 5.36
N LEU A 74 -3.72 -7.00 4.47
CA LEU A 74 -2.83 -6.75 3.34
C LEU A 74 -3.52 -5.89 2.26
N ALA A 75 -4.79 -6.18 1.96
CA ALA A 75 -5.58 -5.39 1.03
C ALA A 75 -5.76 -3.94 1.52
N LEU A 76 -6.04 -3.74 2.81
CA LEU A 76 -6.12 -2.41 3.42
C LEU A 76 -4.77 -1.67 3.38
N ALA A 77 -3.67 -2.36 3.65
CA ALA A 77 -2.33 -1.76 3.56
C ALA A 77 -2.00 -1.33 2.12
N ASN A 78 -2.41 -2.11 1.13
CA ASN A 78 -2.29 -1.75 -0.29
C ASN A 78 -3.18 -0.56 -0.65
N SER A 79 -4.45 -0.56 -0.22
CA SER A 79 -5.39 0.53 -0.46
C SER A 79 -4.89 1.88 0.08
N ARG A 80 -4.17 1.86 1.20
CA ARG A 80 -3.54 3.08 1.78
C ARG A 80 -2.30 3.55 1.05
N ALA A 81 -1.70 2.69 0.24
CA ALA A 81 -0.48 2.99 -0.51
C ALA A 81 -0.76 3.54 -1.92
N LEU A 82 -1.98 3.36 -2.43
CA LEU A 82 -2.47 3.84 -3.73
C LEU A 82 -3.14 5.21 -3.60
#